data_AF-A0A5J5FZI0-F1
#
_entry.id   AF-A0A5J5FZI0-F1
#
_cell.length_a   1.000
_cell.length_b   1.000
_cell.length_c   1.000
_cell.angle_alpha   90.00
_cell.angle_beta   90.00
_cell.angle_gamma   90.00
#
_symmetry.space_group_name_H-M   'P 1'
#
loop_
_entity.id
_entity.type
_entity.pdbx_description
1 polymer ?
#
loop_
_entity_poly.entity_id
_entity_poly.type
_entity_poly.pdbx_seq_one_letter_code
_entity_poly.pdbx_strand_id
1 'polypeptide(L)'
;MALGDIQQGKTLRFNLWKNSATGEVFVLNAHQDRMPVQSLWCGESRDAYNSRRQLALPDRRGRAPRPITLRCAAGAQRVNCRPASDPAG
;
A
#
# COMPACT_ATOMS: atom_id res chain seq x y z
N MET A 1 2.59 -1.35 -12.89
CA MET A 1 1.24 -1.90 -12.66
C MET A 1 0.58 -1.14 -11.52
N ALA A 2 -0.66 -0.70 -11.67
CA ALA A 2 -1.43 -0.09 -10.58
C ALA A 2 -2.14 -1.20 -9.77
N LEU A 3 -2.21 -1.06 -8.44
CA LEU A 3 -3.05 -1.93 -7.59
C LEU A 3 -4.52 -1.51 -7.61
N GLY A 4 -4.80 -0.28 -8.05
CA GLY A 4 -6.15 0.26 -8.24
C GLY A 4 -6.14 1.79 -8.31
N ASP A 5 -7.28 2.35 -8.71
CA ASP A 5 -7.56 3.78 -8.71
C ASP A 5 -8.73 4.09 -7.76
N ILE A 6 -8.75 5.30 -7.22
CA ILE A 6 -9.75 5.70 -6.23
C ILE A 6 -10.10 7.18 -6.32
N GLN A 7 -11.39 7.48 -6.21
CA GLN A 7 -11.91 8.83 -6.09
C GLN A 7 -11.80 9.37 -4.66
N GLN A 8 -11.76 10.69 -4.51
CA GLN A 8 -11.75 11.35 -3.20
C GLN A 8 -12.95 10.91 -2.35
N GLY A 9 -12.72 10.69 -1.05
CA GLY A 9 -13.75 10.28 -0.09
C GLY A 9 -14.18 8.80 -0.18
N LYS A 10 -13.63 8.02 -1.12
CA LYS A 10 -13.89 6.57 -1.22
C LYS A 10 -12.84 5.76 -0.46
N THR A 11 -13.01 4.43 -0.43
CA THR A 11 -12.04 3.47 0.15
C THR A 11 -11.66 2.43 -0.89
N LEU A 12 -10.36 2.16 -1.02
CA LEU A 12 -9.80 1.10 -1.86
C LEU A 12 -9.17 0.06 -0.94
N ARG A 13 -9.40 -1.21 -1.24
CA ARG A 13 -8.85 -2.34 -0.48
C ARG A 13 -8.19 -3.30 -1.46
N PHE A 14 -7.02 -3.78 -1.10
CA PHE A 14 -6.30 -4.83 -1.80
C PHE A 14 -5.54 -5.67 -0.79
N ASN A 15 -5.26 -6.92 -1.15
CA ASN A 15 -4.55 -7.85 -0.28
C ASN A 15 -3.06 -7.86 -0.62
N LEU A 16 -2.22 -7.74 0.41
CA LEU A 16 -0.80 -8.06 0.36
C LEU A 16 -0.58 -9.27 1.24
N TRP A 17 0.20 -10.22 0.76
CA TRP A 17 0.62 -11.38 1.54
C TRP A 17 2.04 -11.17 2.04
N LYS A 18 2.35 -11.80 3.17
CA LYS A 18 3.67 -11.75 3.78
C LYS A 18 4.13 -13.15 4.15
N ASN A 19 5.35 -13.48 3.77
CA ASN A 19 6.09 -14.59 4.36
C ASN A 19 6.73 -14.10 5.69
N SER A 20 6.23 -14.56 6.83
CA SER A 20 6.73 -14.12 8.14
C SER A 20 8.16 -14.58 8.42
N ALA A 21 8.62 -15.68 7.82
CA ALA A 21 9.98 -16.18 8.00
C ALA A 21 11.01 -15.29 7.27
N THR A 22 10.73 -14.91 6.02
CA THR A 22 11.69 -14.16 5.19
C THR A 22 11.46 -12.65 5.20
N GLY A 23 10.27 -12.20 5.58
CA GLY A 23 9.85 -10.79 5.50
C GLY A 23 9.33 -10.39 4.11
N GLU A 24 9.38 -11.28 3.14
CA GLU A 24 8.92 -11.02 1.77
C GLU A 24 7.44 -10.62 1.76
N VAL A 25 7.13 -9.54 1.05
CA VAL A 25 5.77 -9.09 0.75
C VAL A 25 5.51 -9.33 -0.73
N PHE A 26 4.35 -9.89 -1.06
CA PHE A 26 3.98 -10.22 -2.43
C PHE A 26 2.49 -10.01 -2.68
N VAL A 27 2.12 -9.91 -3.95
CA VAL A 27 0.73 -10.07 -4.43
C VAL A 27 0.60 -11.39 -5.18
N LEU A 28 -0.62 -11.91 -5.28
CA LEU A 28 -0.94 -13.05 -6.13
C LEU A 28 -1.53 -12.55 -7.43
N ASN A 29 -1.10 -13.12 -8.56
CA ASN A 29 -1.75 -12.91 -9.84
C ASN A 29 -3.01 -13.80 -9.97
N ALA A 30 -3.67 -13.76 -11.14
CA ALA A 30 -4.85 -14.57 -11.43
C ALA A 30 -4.59 -16.10 -11.37
N HIS A 31 -3.34 -16.53 -11.55
CA HIS A 31 -2.90 -17.92 -11.49
C HIS A 31 -2.36 -18.32 -10.10
N GLN A 32 -2.47 -17.43 -9.11
CA GLN A 32 -1.92 -17.60 -7.76
C GLN A 32 -0.39 -17.64 -7.68
N ASP A 33 0.31 -17.17 -8.71
CA ASP A 33 1.76 -16.99 -8.64
C ASP A 33 2.10 -15.82 -7.72
N ARG A 34 3.17 -16.00 -6.95
CA ARG A 34 3.71 -14.94 -6.07
C ARG A 34 4.48 -13.93 -6.91
N MET A 35 4.02 -12.69 -6.88
CA MET A 35 4.73 -11.55 -7.47
C MET A 35 5.32 -10.70 -6.34
N PRO A 36 6.66 -10.72 -6.14
CA PRO A 36 7.30 -9.95 -5.08
C PRO A 36 7.07 -8.45 -5.23
N VAL A 37 6.76 -7.79 -4.12
CA VAL A 37 6.54 -6.34 -4.05
C VAL A 37 7.70 -5.71 -3.28
N GLN A 38 8.56 -4.99 -3.99
CA GLN A 38 9.69 -4.28 -3.37
C GLN A 38 9.28 -2.91 -2.82
N SER A 39 8.25 -2.29 -3.39
CA SER A 39 7.80 -0.96 -3.01
C SER A 39 6.36 -0.72 -3.47
N LEU A 40 5.65 0.08 -2.68
CA LEU A 40 4.30 0.51 -2.97
C LEU A 40 4.25 2.04 -2.95
N TRP A 41 3.49 2.62 -3.87
CA TRP A 41 3.31 4.06 -3.98
C TRP A 41 1.83 4.44 -4.11
N CYS A 42 1.49 5.63 -3.63
CA CYS A 42 0.22 6.28 -3.91
C CYS A 42 0.50 7.66 -4.51
N GLY A 43 -0.14 7.99 -5.63
CA GLY A 43 0.06 9.23 -6.38
C GLY A 43 -1.24 9.64 -7.09
N GLU A 44 -1.28 10.85 -7.62
CA GLU A 44 -2.41 11.35 -8.41
C GLU A 44 -2.40 10.73 -9.80
N SER A 45 -3.52 10.20 -10.29
CA SER A 45 -3.58 9.38 -11.51
C SER A 45 -2.96 10.05 -12.75
N ARG A 46 -3.12 11.38 -12.90
CA ARG A 46 -2.57 12.16 -14.03
C ARG A 46 -1.08 12.49 -13.91
N ASP A 47 -0.50 12.37 -12.72
CA ASP A 47 0.90 12.72 -12.45
C ASP A 47 1.52 11.76 -11.41
N ALA A 48 1.23 10.46 -11.57
CA ALA A 48 1.48 9.47 -10.51
C ALA A 48 2.98 9.33 -10.20
N TYR A 49 3.86 9.59 -11.15
CA TYR A 49 5.30 9.48 -10.94
C TYR A 49 5.87 10.62 -10.09
N ASN A 50 5.47 11.87 -10.34
CA ASN A 50 6.01 13.02 -9.62
C ASN A 50 5.28 13.25 -8.29
N SER A 51 3.97 13.00 -8.25
CA SER A 51 3.14 13.19 -7.06
C SER A 51 3.20 12.04 -6.04
N ARG A 52 3.96 10.96 -6.33
CA ARG A 52 3.93 9.76 -5.47
C ARG A 52 4.50 9.97 -4.08
N ARG A 53 3.90 9.27 -3.14
CA ARG A 53 4.46 8.93 -1.85
C ARG A 53 4.68 7.43 -1.75
N GLN A 54 5.90 7.02 -1.40
CA GLN A 54 6.17 5.63 -1.05
C GLN A 54 5.50 5.27 0.28
N LEU A 55 4.86 4.11 0.31
CA LEU A 55 4.19 3.54 1.47
C LEU A 55 5.09 2.50 2.13
N ALA A 56 5.13 2.50 3.46
CA ALA A 56 5.89 1.52 4.21
C ALA A 56 5.25 0.13 4.07
N LEU A 57 6.06 -0.86 3.72
CA LEU A 57 5.64 -2.27 3.69
C LEU A 57 5.92 -2.93 5.05
N PRO A 58 5.12 -3.93 5.46
CA PRO A 58 5.33 -4.64 6.72
C PRO A 58 6.39 -5.74 6.58
N ASP A 59 7.58 -5.42 6.07
CA ASP A 59 8.62 -6.35 5.61
C ASP A 59 9.49 -7.01 6.72
N ARG A 60 9.30 -6.62 7.99
CA ARG A 60 10.11 -7.17 9.10
C ARG A 60 9.89 -8.66 9.34
N ARG A 61 10.96 -9.45 9.39
CA ARG A 61 10.93 -10.90 9.72
C ARG A 61 10.35 -11.18 11.12
N GLY A 62 9.78 -12.36 11.30
CA GLY A 62 9.26 -12.86 12.59
C GLY A 62 8.01 -12.16 13.11
N ARG A 63 7.49 -11.15 12.40
CA ARG A 63 6.32 -10.38 12.84
C ARG A 63 5.09 -10.69 11.99
N ALA A 64 4.00 -11.08 12.64
CA ALA A 64 2.70 -11.19 11.99
C ALA A 64 2.30 -9.84 11.36
N PRO A 65 1.82 -9.82 10.10
CA PRO A 65 1.34 -8.59 9.49
C PRO A 65 0.09 -8.10 10.22
N ARG A 66 -0.01 -6.77 10.42
CA ARG A 66 -1.25 -6.11 10.80
C ARG A 66 -1.84 -5.42 9.57
N PRO A 67 -3.18 -5.26 9.48
CA PRO A 67 -3.78 -4.43 8.45
C PRO A 67 -3.16 -3.03 8.44
N ILE A 68 -2.87 -2.50 7.26
CA ILE A 68 -2.38 -1.14 7.08
C ILE A 68 -3.57 -0.31 6.59
N THR A 69 -4.00 0.64 7.41
CA THR A 69 -5.03 1.61 7.02
C THR A 69 -4.36 2.97 6.86
N LEU A 70 -4.54 3.59 5.69
CA LEU A 70 -3.98 4.90 5.38
C LEU A 70 -5.11 5.88 5.07
N ARG A 71 -4.96 7.12 5.53
CA ARG A 71 -5.68 8.27 5.00
C ARG A 71 -4.72 9.01 4.07
N CYS A 72 -5.10 9.13 2.82
CA CYS A 72 -4.35 9.84 1.80
C CYS A 72 -5.13 11.08 1.35
N ALA A 73 -4.43 12.19 1.19
CA ALA A 73 -4.99 13.43 0.67
C ALA A 73 -4.07 13.99 -0.43
N ALA A 74 -4.67 14.64 -1.43
CA ALA A 74 -3.92 15.44 -2.39
C ALA A 74 -3.13 16.53 -1.65
N GLY A 75 -1.95 16.85 -2.15
CA GLY A 75 -1.08 17.89 -1.60
C GLY A 75 -0.46 18.72 -2.73
N ALA A 76 0.15 19.85 -2.41
CA ALA A 76 0.62 20.81 -3.43
C ALA A 76 1.65 20.24 -4.41
N GLN A 77 2.43 19.23 -4.00
CA GLN A 77 3.46 18.60 -4.85
C GLN A 77 3.39 17.07 -4.86
N ARG A 78 2.77 16.46 -3.84
CA ARG A 78 2.69 15.01 -3.68
C ARG A 78 1.49 14.64 -2.82
N VAL A 79 1.00 13.42 -3.00
CA VAL A 79 -0.01 12.83 -2.12
C VAL A 79 0.57 12.66 -0.72
N ASN A 80 -0.20 13.04 0.29
CA ASN A 80 0.14 12.85 1.70
C ASN A 80 -0.64 11.67 2.25
N CYS A 81 0.02 10.52 2.41
CA CYS A 81 -0.54 9.35 3.08
C CYS A 81 0.00 9.24 4.50
N ARG A 82 -0.90 9.07 5.46
CA ARG A 82 -0.58 8.85 6.88
C ARG A 82 -1.36 7.63 7.38
N PRO A 83 -0.85 6.89 8.38
CA PRO A 83 -1.67 5.91 9.10
C PRO A 83 -2.99 6.57 9.50
N ALA A 84 -4.11 5.93 9.16
CA ALA A 84 -5.33 6.21 9.88
C ALA A 84 -5.04 5.79 11.32
N SER A 85 -5.14 6.72 12.28
CA SER A 85 -5.11 6.34 13.69
C SER A 85 -6.05 5.15 13.88
N ASP A 86 -5.60 4.11 14.59
CA ASP A 86 -6.46 2.98 14.93
C ASP A 86 -7.79 3.55 15.46
N PRO A 87 -8.98 3.08 15.01
CA PRO A 87 -10.12 3.18 15.88
C PRO A 87 -9.69 2.44 17.14
N ALA A 88 -9.64 3.15 18.27
CA ALA A 88 -9.22 2.61 19.55
C ALA A 88 -9.80 1.19 19.74
N GLY A 89 -8.94 0.28 20.21
CA GLY A 89 -9.35 -1.08 20.56
C GLY A 89 -10.48 -1.13 21.59
#